data_AF-A0A415N740-F1
#
_entry.id   AF-A0A415N740-F1
#
_cell.length_a   1.000
_cell.length_b   1.000
_cell.length_c   1.000
_cell.angle_alpha   90.00
_cell.angle_beta   90.00
_cell.angle_gamma   90.00
#
_symmetry.space_group_name_H-M   'P 1'
#
loop_
_entity.id
_entity.type
_entity.pdbx_description
1 polymer ?
#
loop_
_entity_poly.entity_id
_entity_poly.type
_entity_poly.pdbx_seq_one_letter_code
_entity_poly.pdbx_strand_id
1 'polypeptide(L)'
;MAFEATKRELGELYTFFRLLADGKVSLGTPQVRKDEAKCWPIAMVQREEHDGTRRYYIEQENIRIVSGTVEKTGTFTVADKEEQNIPREDFGGAAEIILELLKTTAGSDTIEVPEGLEGFLDAINIYDLEAKTEDRTDFSVAFWHAEAPLTGFNVRCRLSSMNPLLDGGRTANLKLEQSGIKFATPTVNKVNALPESPTEVTERMLMIERLGGVLKYSDVADRVFRCNLLMIDLHFPRMLAEMVRMMHLDGISRVSELTERIKEINPLKIKDELINKHGFYEFKMKQFLLALALGMRPAKIYNGADSAVEGILLVNAEGEVLCYHKSERRTFADFLYLNTRLEKGPVDKDKYGFLEKENGVYYFKLNVKIGLTKK
;
A
#
# COMPACT_ATOMS: atom_id res chain seq x y z
N MET A 1 -6.64 21.12 25.50
CA MET A 1 -5.77 21.06 24.30
C MET A 1 -6.69 20.63 23.18
N ALA A 2 -6.59 21.25 22.00
CA ALA A 2 -7.42 20.85 20.88
C ALA A 2 -7.03 19.42 20.44
N PHE A 3 -8.02 18.60 20.09
CA PHE A 3 -7.79 17.26 19.60
C PHE A 3 -7.23 17.33 18.17
N GLU A 4 -6.06 16.74 17.94
CA GLU A 4 -5.38 16.75 16.65
C GLU A 4 -5.37 15.36 16.02
N ALA A 5 -5.57 15.31 14.70
CA ALA A 5 -5.57 14.07 13.92
C ALA A 5 -4.75 14.25 12.64
N THR A 6 -4.07 13.20 12.20
CA THR A 6 -3.45 13.18 10.87
C THR A 6 -4.50 13.07 9.78
N LYS A 7 -4.21 13.59 8.59
CA LYS A 7 -5.06 13.41 7.40
C LYS A 7 -5.29 11.95 7.05
N ARG A 8 -4.34 11.07 7.38
CA ARG A 8 -4.45 9.64 7.13
C ARG A 8 -5.51 9.04 8.06
N GLU A 9 -5.40 9.28 9.36
CA GLU A 9 -6.40 8.85 10.37
C GLU A 9 -7.80 9.34 10.00
N LEU A 10 -7.92 10.61 9.61
CA LEU A 10 -9.19 11.17 9.14
C LEU A 10 -9.68 10.54 7.83
N GLY A 11 -8.78 10.16 6.91
CA GLY A 11 -9.14 9.44 5.69
C GLY A 11 -9.72 8.05 5.97
N GLU A 12 -9.20 7.34 6.98
CA GLU A 12 -9.72 6.05 7.44
C GLU A 12 -11.10 6.21 8.07
N LEU A 13 -11.26 7.17 8.99
CA LEU A 13 -12.54 7.47 9.63
C LEU A 13 -13.61 7.98 8.66
N TYR A 14 -13.23 8.83 7.71
CA TYR A 14 -14.12 9.27 6.64
C TYR A 14 -14.70 8.06 5.89
N THR A 15 -13.82 7.13 5.50
CA THR A 15 -14.22 5.94 4.77
C THR A 15 -15.17 5.08 5.61
N PHE A 16 -14.80 4.84 6.87
CA PHE A 16 -15.61 4.09 7.81
C PHE A 16 -17.01 4.68 8.00
N PHE A 17 -17.12 5.97 8.31
CA PHE A 17 -18.40 6.65 8.50
C PHE A 17 -19.22 6.74 7.21
N ARG A 18 -18.58 6.98 6.06
CA ARG A 18 -19.28 6.99 4.77
C ARG A 18 -19.90 5.63 4.46
N LEU A 19 -19.19 4.53 4.75
CA LEU A 19 -19.74 3.18 4.56
C LEU A 19 -20.92 2.88 5.48
N LEU A 20 -20.87 3.31 6.75
CA LEU A 20 -21.99 3.18 7.69
C LEU A 20 -23.21 3.99 7.25
N ALA A 21 -22.99 5.24 6.84
CA ALA A 21 -24.04 6.12 6.35
C ALA A 21 -24.70 5.55 5.08
N ASP A 22 -23.91 5.14 4.09
CA ASP A 22 -24.41 4.69 2.78
C ASP A 22 -25.00 3.27 2.84
N GLY A 23 -24.45 2.39 3.68
CA GLY A 23 -24.84 0.99 3.80
C GLY A 23 -24.53 0.14 2.56
N LYS A 24 -23.69 0.66 1.66
CA LYS A 24 -23.26 -0.01 0.44
C LYS A 24 -21.97 0.62 -0.06
N VAL A 25 -21.23 -0.12 -0.89
CA VAL A 25 -20.02 0.39 -1.56
C VAL A 25 -20.02 -0.04 -3.02
N SER A 26 -19.57 0.84 -3.90
CA SER A 26 -19.46 0.53 -5.32
C SER A 26 -18.07 0.04 -5.67
N LEU A 27 -17.98 -0.91 -6.59
CA LEU A 27 -16.70 -1.37 -7.08
C LEU A 27 -16.02 -0.29 -7.93
N GLY A 28 -14.70 -0.24 -7.86
CA GLY A 28 -13.88 0.66 -8.67
C GLY A 28 -13.50 0.05 -10.02
N THR A 29 -13.44 0.89 -11.04
CA THR A 29 -12.82 0.55 -12.34
C THR A 29 -11.31 0.79 -12.31
N PRO A 30 -10.52 0.25 -13.26
CA PRO A 30 -9.07 0.49 -13.30
C PRO A 30 -8.69 1.98 -13.44
N GLN A 31 -9.60 2.80 -13.97
CA GLN A 31 -9.45 4.25 -14.13
C GLN A 31 -9.93 5.05 -12.91
N VAL A 32 -10.18 4.38 -11.77
CA VAL A 32 -10.59 5.02 -10.52
C VAL A 32 -11.92 5.74 -10.63
N ARG A 33 -12.85 5.11 -11.33
CA ARG A 33 -14.24 5.55 -11.43
C ARG A 33 -15.15 4.53 -10.78
N LYS A 34 -16.26 5.01 -10.26
CA LYS A 34 -17.36 4.21 -9.73
C LYS A 34 -17.99 3.34 -10.82
N ASP A 35 -18.18 2.06 -10.54
CA ASP A 35 -19.01 1.17 -11.34
C ASP A 35 -20.41 1.11 -10.73
N GLU A 36 -21.32 1.93 -11.26
CA GLU A 36 -22.71 2.02 -10.77
C GLU A 36 -23.49 0.71 -10.92
N ALA A 37 -23.07 -0.19 -11.82
CA ALA A 37 -23.71 -1.49 -12.00
C ALA A 37 -23.30 -2.50 -10.92
N LYS A 38 -22.18 -2.25 -10.22
CA LYS A 38 -21.60 -3.15 -9.23
C LYS A 38 -21.55 -2.50 -7.85
N CYS A 39 -22.71 -2.39 -7.22
CA CYS A 39 -22.85 -1.89 -5.85
C CYS A 39 -23.12 -3.05 -4.89
N TRP A 40 -22.30 -3.18 -3.84
CA TRP A 40 -22.42 -4.23 -2.84
C TRP A 40 -23.01 -3.68 -1.55
N PRO A 41 -24.13 -4.24 -1.05
CA PRO A 41 -24.69 -3.85 0.23
C PRO A 41 -23.79 -4.31 1.37
N ILE A 42 -23.68 -3.48 2.40
CA ILE A 42 -22.92 -3.73 3.62
C ILE A 42 -23.91 -4.01 4.73
N ALA A 43 -23.79 -5.16 5.37
CA ALA A 43 -24.65 -5.52 6.49
C ALA A 43 -24.02 -5.13 7.84
N MET A 44 -22.69 -5.25 7.96
CA MET A 44 -21.99 -4.97 9.19
C MET A 44 -20.53 -4.62 8.93
N VAL A 45 -19.99 -3.71 9.74
CA VAL A 45 -18.55 -3.39 9.80
C VAL A 45 -18.01 -3.80 11.17
N GLN A 46 -16.86 -4.47 11.21
CA GLN A 46 -16.15 -4.84 12.43
C GLN A 46 -14.83 -4.07 12.52
N ARG A 47 -14.61 -3.37 13.63
CA ARG A 47 -13.38 -2.60 13.89
C ARG A 47 -12.81 -2.97 15.26
N GLU A 48 -11.48 -3.01 15.33
CA GLU A 48 -10.77 -3.20 16.60
C GLU A 48 -10.51 -1.84 17.24
N GLU A 49 -10.99 -1.69 18.47
CA GLU A 49 -10.94 -0.46 19.25
C GLU A 49 -10.05 -0.67 20.49
N HIS A 50 -9.69 0.42 21.16
CA HIS A 50 -8.81 0.38 22.33
C HIS A 50 -9.24 -0.58 23.46
N ASP A 51 -10.54 -0.87 23.56
CA ASP A 51 -11.17 -1.69 24.61
C ASP A 51 -11.79 -2.99 24.10
N GLY A 52 -11.51 -3.39 22.85
CA GLY A 52 -11.97 -4.63 22.26
C GLY A 52 -12.59 -4.45 20.88
N THR A 53 -13.28 -5.49 20.41
CA THR A 53 -13.88 -5.50 19.08
C THR A 53 -15.26 -4.86 19.10
N ARG A 54 -15.57 -4.03 18.10
CA ARG A 54 -16.93 -3.49 17.89
C ARG A 54 -17.50 -3.92 16.56
N ARG A 55 -18.78 -4.27 16.56
CA ARG A 55 -19.58 -4.55 15.36
C ARG A 55 -20.64 -3.49 15.20
N TYR A 56 -20.66 -2.88 14.03
CA TYR A 56 -21.57 -1.83 13.61
C TYR A 56 -22.55 -2.45 12.61
N TYR A 57 -23.73 -2.85 13.07
CA TYR A 57 -24.78 -3.41 12.21
C TYR A 57 -25.53 -2.28 11.53
N ILE A 58 -25.59 -2.32 10.20
CA ILE A 58 -26.24 -1.28 9.41
C ILE A 58 -27.71 -1.64 9.24
N GLU A 59 -28.57 -0.98 10.01
CA GLU A 59 -30.02 -1.14 9.93
C GLU A 59 -30.62 -0.07 9.02
N GLN A 60 -31.95 0.02 8.95
CA GLN A 60 -32.60 0.94 7.99
C GLN A 60 -32.29 2.41 8.31
N GLU A 61 -32.54 2.84 9.55
CA GLU A 61 -32.38 4.24 9.98
C GLU A 61 -31.25 4.42 10.99
N ASN A 62 -30.77 3.34 11.61
CA ASN A 62 -29.79 3.38 12.69
C ASN A 62 -28.60 2.46 12.43
N ILE A 63 -27.50 2.73 13.11
CA ILE A 63 -26.38 1.82 13.30
C ILE A 63 -26.47 1.27 14.72
N ARG A 64 -26.63 -0.05 14.82
CA ARG A 64 -26.60 -0.75 16.11
C ARG A 64 -25.16 -1.17 16.41
N ILE A 65 -24.59 -0.64 17.48
CA ILE A 65 -23.19 -0.83 17.87
C ILE A 65 -23.14 -1.83 19.02
N VAL A 66 -22.45 -2.95 18.80
CA VAL A 66 -22.30 -4.03 19.78
C VAL A 66 -20.83 -4.22 20.10
N SER A 67 -20.49 -4.07 21.39
CA SER A 67 -19.14 -4.31 21.89
C SER A 67 -18.94 -5.79 22.22
N GLY A 68 -17.73 -6.30 22.01
CA GLY A 68 -17.41 -7.69 22.30
C GLY A 68 -15.93 -8.00 22.16
N THR A 69 -15.63 -9.28 22.05
CA THR A 69 -14.29 -9.80 21.81
C THR A 69 -14.35 -10.90 20.77
N VAL A 70 -13.34 -10.97 19.91
CA VAL A 70 -13.18 -12.07 18.96
C VAL A 70 -12.20 -13.08 19.53
N GLU A 71 -12.69 -14.30 19.75
CA GLU A 71 -11.87 -15.41 20.19
C GLU A 71 -10.95 -15.90 19.06
N LYS A 72 -9.92 -16.68 19.39
CA LYS A 72 -8.98 -17.25 18.40
C LYS A 72 -9.66 -18.11 17.32
N THR A 73 -10.87 -18.62 17.61
CA THR A 73 -11.69 -19.39 16.68
C THR A 73 -12.46 -18.52 15.69
N GLY A 74 -12.40 -17.19 15.82
CA GLY A 74 -13.20 -16.23 15.03
C GLY A 74 -14.60 -15.99 15.58
N THR A 75 -14.96 -16.62 16.71
CA THR A 75 -16.25 -16.43 17.36
C THR A 75 -16.29 -15.06 18.03
N PHE A 76 -17.35 -14.30 17.80
CA PHE A 76 -17.59 -13.03 18.47
C PHE A 76 -18.46 -13.25 19.70
N THR A 77 -17.95 -12.85 20.86
CA THR A 77 -18.63 -12.92 22.14
C THR A 77 -18.98 -11.51 22.59
N VAL A 78 -20.28 -11.25 22.75
CA VAL A 78 -20.81 -9.94 23.16
C VAL A 78 -20.34 -9.62 24.58
N ALA A 79 -19.89 -8.39 24.81
CA ALA A 79 -19.51 -7.89 26.12
C ALA A 79 -20.76 -7.48 26.92
N ASP A 80 -20.63 -7.45 28.24
CA ASP A 80 -21.66 -6.89 29.14
C ASP A 80 -21.61 -5.35 29.12
N LYS A 81 -21.89 -4.78 27.95
CA LYS A 81 -22.03 -3.34 27.69
C LYS A 81 -23.34 -3.12 26.95
N GLU A 82 -24.04 -2.03 27.28
CA GLU A 82 -25.27 -1.67 26.58
C GLU A 82 -25.01 -1.42 25.09
N GLU A 83 -25.89 -1.93 24.24
CA GLU A 83 -25.86 -1.66 22.81
C GLU A 83 -26.24 -0.20 22.57
N GLN A 84 -25.53 0.47 21.66
CA GLN A 84 -25.86 1.81 21.23
C GLN A 84 -26.64 1.76 19.92
N ASN A 85 -27.64 2.62 19.76
CA ASN A 85 -28.37 2.80 18.51
C ASN A 85 -28.25 4.27 18.10
N ILE A 86 -27.50 4.52 17.04
CA ILE A 86 -27.16 5.87 16.58
C ILE A 86 -27.76 6.08 15.18
N PRO A 87 -28.45 7.21 14.92
CA PRO A 87 -28.97 7.52 13.59
C PRO A 87 -27.91 7.44 12.50
N ARG A 88 -28.25 6.85 11.35
CA ARG A 88 -27.34 6.75 10.19
C ARG A 88 -26.95 8.11 9.64
N GLU A 89 -27.85 9.09 9.74
CA GLU A 89 -27.60 10.47 9.33
C GLU A 89 -26.46 11.13 10.09
N ASP A 90 -26.25 10.78 11.37
CA ASP A 90 -25.18 11.35 12.18
C ASP A 90 -23.79 10.92 11.66
N PHE A 91 -23.65 9.65 11.24
CA PHE A 91 -22.44 9.18 10.55
C PHE A 91 -22.24 9.89 9.21
N GLY A 92 -23.34 10.17 8.50
CA GLY A 92 -23.31 10.95 7.26
C GLY A 92 -22.77 12.36 7.46
N GLY A 93 -23.29 13.07 8.48
CA GLY A 93 -22.84 14.40 8.87
C GLY A 93 -21.38 14.41 9.33
N ALA A 94 -20.98 13.45 10.17
CA ALA A 94 -19.58 13.31 10.59
C ALA A 94 -18.65 13.06 9.39
N ALA A 95 -19.04 12.21 8.44
CA ALA A 95 -18.27 11.98 7.22
C ALA A 95 -18.17 13.25 6.34
N GLU A 96 -19.21 14.08 6.27
CA GLU A 96 -19.17 15.35 5.53
C GLU A 96 -18.19 16.35 6.16
N ILE A 97 -18.22 16.49 7.49
CA ILE A 97 -17.25 17.32 8.23
C ILE A 97 -15.83 16.86 7.94
N ILE A 98 -15.55 15.56 8.03
CA ILE A 98 -14.21 15.03 7.77
C ILE A 98 -13.79 15.28 6.32
N LEU A 99 -14.68 15.09 5.35
CA LEU A 99 -14.38 15.34 3.94
C LEU A 99 -14.01 16.81 3.68
N GLU A 100 -14.72 17.74 4.30
CA GLU A 100 -14.43 19.16 4.24
C GLU A 100 -13.05 19.46 4.82
N LEU A 101 -12.73 18.93 6.01
CA LEU A 101 -11.41 19.09 6.63
C LEU A 101 -10.27 18.57 5.74
N LEU A 102 -10.46 17.39 5.13
CA LEU A 102 -9.48 16.78 4.22
C LEU A 102 -9.23 17.62 2.96
N LYS A 103 -10.28 18.24 2.41
CA LYS A 103 -10.23 19.05 1.18
C LYS A 103 -9.70 20.47 1.43
N THR A 104 -10.03 21.08 2.56
CA THR A 104 -9.72 22.50 2.85
C THR A 104 -8.35 22.67 3.49
N THR A 105 -7.87 21.70 4.26
CA THR A 105 -6.55 21.80 4.89
C THR A 105 -5.48 21.54 3.83
N ALA A 106 -4.75 22.56 3.41
CA ALA A 106 -3.62 22.41 2.48
C ALA A 106 -2.29 22.57 3.25
N GLY A 107 -1.27 21.80 2.88
CA GLY A 107 0.10 22.01 3.37
C GLY A 107 0.42 21.49 4.78
N SER A 108 -0.57 21.10 5.58
CA SER A 108 -0.39 20.38 6.85
C SER A 108 -0.86 18.91 6.73
N ASP A 109 -0.14 18.00 7.38
CA ASP A 109 -0.55 16.59 7.53
C ASP A 109 -1.39 16.38 8.80
N THR A 110 -1.37 17.34 9.75
CA THR A 110 -2.18 17.34 10.97
C THR A 110 -3.32 18.36 10.87
N ILE A 111 -4.49 17.99 11.38
CA ILE A 111 -5.74 18.75 11.38
C ILE A 111 -6.24 18.85 12.82
N GLU A 112 -6.65 20.07 13.22
CA GLU A 112 -7.41 20.28 14.45
C GLU A 112 -8.85 19.80 14.25
N VAL A 113 -9.30 18.87 15.09
CA VAL A 113 -10.62 18.25 15.00
C VAL A 113 -11.64 19.16 15.68
N PRO A 114 -12.75 19.53 14.98
CA PRO A 114 -13.79 20.36 15.57
C PRO A 114 -14.49 19.67 16.76
N GLU A 115 -14.88 20.45 17.78
CA GLU A 115 -15.55 19.95 18.99
C GLU A 115 -16.79 19.09 18.70
N GLY A 116 -17.56 19.43 17.65
CA GLY A 116 -18.73 18.65 17.25
C GLY A 116 -18.38 17.25 16.74
N LEU A 117 -17.25 17.10 16.03
CA LEU A 117 -16.76 15.80 15.58
C LEU A 117 -16.16 15.02 16.75
N GLU A 118 -15.39 15.68 17.62
CA GLU A 118 -14.85 15.08 18.84
C GLU A 118 -15.97 14.53 19.75
N GLY A 119 -17.01 15.33 20.01
CA GLY A 119 -18.16 14.90 20.80
C GLY A 119 -18.92 13.72 20.18
N PHE A 120 -18.98 13.63 18.85
CA PHE A 120 -19.55 12.46 18.18
C PHE A 120 -18.68 11.21 18.35
N LEU A 121 -17.36 11.33 18.20
CA LEU A 121 -16.41 10.24 18.44
C LEU A 121 -16.52 9.70 19.87
N ASP A 122 -16.61 10.59 20.86
CA ASP A 122 -16.82 10.24 22.27
C ASP A 122 -18.14 9.49 22.47
N ALA A 123 -19.24 9.95 21.86
CA ALA A 123 -20.55 9.32 21.99
C ALA A 123 -20.56 7.86 21.51
N ILE A 124 -19.78 7.54 20.47
CA ILE A 124 -19.62 6.19 19.91
C ILE A 124 -18.35 5.47 20.40
N ASN A 125 -17.70 6.02 21.43
CA ASN A 125 -16.51 5.51 22.12
C ASN A 125 -15.26 5.34 21.24
N ILE A 126 -15.11 6.06 20.13
CA ILE A 126 -13.90 5.97 19.28
C ILE A 126 -12.83 6.92 19.81
N TYR A 127 -11.82 6.38 20.50
CA TYR A 127 -10.70 7.16 21.03
C TYR A 127 -9.38 6.95 20.26
N ASP A 128 -9.26 5.82 19.55
CA ASP A 128 -8.17 5.56 18.61
C ASP A 128 -8.71 5.76 17.18
N LEU A 129 -8.13 6.70 16.43
CA LEU A 129 -8.59 7.00 15.06
C LEU A 129 -8.12 5.96 14.04
N GLU A 130 -7.01 5.27 14.33
CA GLU A 130 -6.51 4.12 13.58
C GLU A 130 -6.80 2.82 14.36
N ALA A 131 -7.31 1.80 13.65
CA ALA A 131 -7.50 0.49 14.26
C ALA A 131 -6.14 -0.16 14.53
N LYS A 132 -6.00 -0.80 15.69
CA LYS A 132 -4.76 -1.47 16.11
C LYS A 132 -4.83 -2.95 15.78
N THR A 133 -4.50 -3.33 14.55
CA THR A 133 -4.49 -4.73 14.09
C THR A 133 -3.08 -5.25 13.79
N GLU A 134 -2.82 -6.54 14.04
CA GLU A 134 -1.55 -7.17 13.67
C GLU A 134 -1.48 -7.51 12.16
N ASP A 135 -2.65 -7.75 11.57
CA ASP A 135 -2.82 -8.24 10.21
C ASP A 135 -2.86 -7.13 9.14
N ARG A 136 -2.91 -5.84 9.56
CA ARG A 136 -3.02 -4.61 8.72
C ARG A 136 -4.39 -4.36 8.11
N THR A 137 -5.44 -5.01 8.62
CA THR A 137 -6.79 -4.57 8.32
C THR A 137 -7.08 -3.29 9.10
N ASP A 138 -7.68 -2.30 8.47
CA ASP A 138 -8.15 -1.09 9.16
C ASP A 138 -9.56 -1.36 9.74
N PHE A 139 -10.34 -2.19 9.05
CA PHE A 139 -11.55 -2.82 9.53
C PHE A 139 -11.97 -3.97 8.60
N SER A 140 -12.93 -4.77 9.05
CA SER A 140 -13.52 -5.85 8.27
C SER A 140 -14.99 -5.58 7.95
N VAL A 141 -15.47 -6.08 6.82
CA VAL A 141 -16.83 -5.86 6.33
C VAL A 141 -17.52 -7.19 6.07
N ALA A 142 -18.77 -7.32 6.54
CA ALA A 142 -19.68 -8.38 6.12
C ALA A 142 -20.65 -7.82 5.07
N PHE A 143 -20.59 -8.38 3.86
CA PHE A 143 -21.46 -7.99 2.74
C PHE A 143 -22.75 -8.81 2.73
N TRP A 144 -23.84 -8.20 2.25
CA TRP A 144 -25.19 -8.79 2.09
C TRP A 144 -25.91 -9.21 3.39
N HIS A 145 -25.26 -9.95 4.30
CA HIS A 145 -25.81 -10.42 5.58
C HIS A 145 -24.76 -10.34 6.68
N ALA A 146 -25.17 -10.15 7.94
CA ALA A 146 -24.26 -9.91 9.05
C ALA A 146 -23.45 -11.16 9.46
N GLU A 147 -23.94 -12.35 9.13
CA GLU A 147 -23.28 -13.64 9.33
C GLU A 147 -22.37 -14.04 8.17
N ALA A 148 -22.27 -13.21 7.12
CA ALA A 148 -21.37 -13.47 6.01
C ALA A 148 -19.89 -13.44 6.48
N PRO A 149 -18.99 -14.19 5.81
CA PRO A 149 -17.57 -14.13 6.12
C PRO A 149 -17.03 -12.69 6.09
N LEU A 150 -16.28 -12.34 7.12
CA LEU A 150 -15.65 -11.03 7.23
C LEU A 150 -14.55 -10.87 6.19
N THR A 151 -14.61 -9.76 5.47
CA THR A 151 -13.63 -9.36 4.47
C THR A 151 -12.81 -8.22 5.03
N GLY A 152 -11.51 -8.41 5.27
CA GLY A 152 -10.63 -7.37 5.79
C GLY A 152 -10.19 -6.39 4.71
N PHE A 153 -10.20 -5.08 5.02
CA PHE A 153 -9.82 -4.02 4.09
C PHE A 153 -8.70 -3.15 4.64
N ASN A 154 -7.92 -2.59 3.72
CA ASN A 154 -7.07 -1.46 4.00
C ASN A 154 -7.55 -0.23 3.22
N VAL A 155 -7.58 0.92 3.86
CA VAL A 155 -8.08 2.17 3.35
C VAL A 155 -6.94 2.98 2.74
N ARG A 156 -7.22 3.60 1.60
CA ARG A 156 -6.30 4.48 0.88
C ARG A 156 -7.04 5.75 0.52
N CYS A 157 -6.57 6.89 1.01
CA CYS A 157 -7.23 8.16 0.76
C CYS A 157 -6.35 9.07 -0.12
N ARG A 158 -6.84 9.44 -1.32
CA ARG A 158 -6.11 10.37 -2.21
C ARG A 158 -6.08 11.81 -1.70
N LEU A 159 -6.91 12.14 -0.71
CA LEU A 159 -6.93 13.44 -0.04
C LEU A 159 -5.88 13.54 1.09
N SER A 160 -5.18 12.45 1.41
CA SER A 160 -4.13 12.37 2.43
C SER A 160 -2.79 11.89 1.85
N SER A 161 -1.75 11.90 2.69
CA SER A 161 -0.61 11.03 2.48
C SER A 161 -1.10 9.56 2.54
N MET A 162 -0.70 8.75 1.55
CA MET A 162 -1.04 7.33 1.54
C MET A 162 0.20 6.55 1.94
N ASN A 163 0.01 5.56 2.80
CA ASN A 163 1.05 4.57 3.02
C ASN A 163 1.43 3.95 1.65
N PRO A 164 2.68 3.51 1.47
CA PRO A 164 3.04 2.75 0.29
C PRO A 164 2.43 1.34 0.33
N LEU A 165 2.35 0.67 -0.83
CA LEU A 165 2.11 -0.78 -0.90
C LEU A 165 3.34 -1.55 -0.44
N LEU A 166 4.53 -0.99 -0.71
CA LEU A 166 5.82 -1.50 -0.27
C LEU A 166 6.67 -0.34 0.24
N ASP A 167 7.00 -0.32 1.54
CA ASP A 167 7.57 0.86 2.22
C ASP A 167 9.04 1.19 1.91
N GLY A 168 9.76 0.28 1.25
CA GLY A 168 11.14 0.55 0.86
C GLY A 168 12.16 0.49 2.00
N GLY A 169 11.94 -0.30 3.04
CA GLY A 169 12.95 -0.52 4.08
C GLY A 169 14.19 -1.30 3.61
N ARG A 170 15.17 -1.51 4.50
CA ARG A 170 16.42 -2.28 4.24
C ARG A 170 16.18 -3.66 3.64
N THR A 171 15.07 -4.30 4.01
CA THR A 171 14.66 -5.62 3.52
C THR A 171 14.24 -5.63 2.06
N ALA A 172 13.88 -4.47 1.50
CA ALA A 172 13.47 -4.32 0.11
C ALA A 172 14.64 -3.95 -0.84
N ASN A 173 15.89 -4.09 -0.39
CA ASN A 173 17.05 -3.78 -1.20
C ASN A 173 17.40 -4.90 -2.19
N LEU A 174 17.69 -4.52 -3.43
CA LEU A 174 18.22 -5.36 -4.50
C LEU A 174 19.71 -5.08 -4.64
N LYS A 175 20.53 -6.15 -4.66
CA LYS A 175 21.99 -6.07 -4.79
C LYS A 175 22.41 -6.11 -6.25
N LEU A 176 23.22 -5.15 -6.65
CA LEU A 176 23.89 -5.11 -7.93
C LEU A 176 25.40 -5.24 -7.69
N GLU A 177 26.02 -6.26 -8.27
CA GLU A 177 27.46 -6.42 -8.24
C GLU A 177 28.15 -5.35 -9.11
N GLN A 178 29.18 -4.72 -8.56
CA GLN A 178 30.10 -3.87 -9.31
C GLN A 178 31.10 -4.76 -10.06
N SER A 179 30.98 -4.77 -11.39
CA SER A 179 31.82 -5.50 -12.33
C SER A 179 32.47 -4.54 -13.34
N GLY A 180 33.19 -5.06 -14.34
CA GLY A 180 33.97 -4.24 -15.27
C GLY A 180 35.33 -3.89 -14.66
N ILE A 181 35.70 -2.60 -14.66
CA ILE A 181 36.93 -2.16 -14.00
C ILE A 181 36.79 -2.34 -12.49
N LYS A 182 37.72 -3.08 -11.86
CA LYS A 182 37.73 -3.26 -10.40
C LYS A 182 38.11 -1.96 -9.71
N PHE A 183 37.29 -1.52 -8.77
CA PHE A 183 37.57 -0.29 -8.02
C PHE A 183 38.46 -0.58 -6.80
N ALA A 184 39.54 0.18 -6.68
CA ALA A 184 40.31 0.25 -5.45
C ALA A 184 39.54 1.04 -4.37
N THR A 185 39.86 0.82 -3.09
CA THR A 185 39.21 1.49 -1.96
C THR A 185 39.12 3.02 -2.10
N PRO A 186 40.17 3.75 -2.55
CA PRO A 186 40.07 5.20 -2.74
C PRO A 186 39.00 5.61 -3.76
N THR A 187 38.84 4.83 -4.84
CA THR A 187 37.81 5.06 -5.86
C THR A 187 36.42 4.89 -5.28
N VAL A 188 36.21 3.82 -4.50
CA VAL A 188 34.92 3.57 -3.82
C VAL A 188 34.60 4.68 -2.82
N ASN A 189 35.58 5.10 -2.01
CA ASN A 189 35.39 6.21 -1.08
C ASN A 189 35.01 7.49 -1.82
N LYS A 190 35.62 7.76 -2.99
CA LYS A 190 35.27 8.91 -3.82
C LYS A 190 33.84 8.86 -4.34
N VAL A 191 33.34 7.69 -4.74
CA VAL A 191 31.94 7.50 -5.17
C VAL A 191 30.99 7.70 -3.99
N ASN A 192 31.25 7.05 -2.85
CA ASN A 192 30.36 7.13 -1.69
C ASN A 192 30.35 8.53 -1.04
N ALA A 193 31.45 9.29 -1.16
CA ALA A 193 31.58 10.65 -0.64
C ALA A 193 30.93 11.73 -1.53
N LEU A 194 30.21 11.37 -2.60
CA LEU A 194 29.41 12.34 -3.33
C LEU A 194 28.39 13.01 -2.39
N PRO A 195 28.22 14.34 -2.47
CA PRO A 195 27.30 15.09 -1.61
C PRO A 195 25.87 14.55 -1.67
N GLU A 196 25.15 14.68 -0.57
CA GLU A 196 23.72 14.39 -0.53
C GLU A 196 22.96 15.33 -1.46
N SER A 197 22.08 14.75 -2.27
CA SER A 197 21.20 15.47 -3.19
C SER A 197 19.97 14.60 -3.49
N PRO A 198 18.86 15.18 -4.01
CA PRO A 198 17.70 14.40 -4.47
C PRO A 198 18.02 13.35 -5.56
N THR A 199 19.20 13.45 -6.17
CA THR A 199 19.72 12.59 -7.24
C THR A 199 21.00 11.85 -6.86
N GLU A 200 21.40 11.84 -5.59
CA GLU A 200 22.69 11.30 -5.15
C GLU A 200 22.93 9.84 -5.59
N VAL A 201 21.88 9.01 -5.56
CA VAL A 201 21.96 7.61 -5.98
C VAL A 201 22.26 7.53 -7.48
N THR A 202 21.56 8.34 -8.28
CA THR A 202 21.76 8.45 -9.73
C THR A 202 23.17 8.95 -10.03
N GLU A 203 23.63 9.99 -9.33
CA GLU A 203 24.98 10.55 -9.52
C GLU A 203 26.09 9.53 -9.22
N ARG A 204 25.91 8.73 -8.15
CA ARG A 204 26.83 7.61 -7.83
C ARG A 204 26.81 6.54 -8.91
N MET A 205 25.64 6.15 -9.42
CA MET A 205 25.53 5.19 -10.52
C MET A 205 26.25 5.67 -11.79
N LEU A 206 26.03 6.92 -12.19
CA LEU A 206 26.68 7.53 -13.35
C LEU A 206 28.19 7.71 -13.15
N MET A 207 28.63 7.98 -11.91
CA MET A 207 30.06 8.03 -11.59
C MET A 207 30.72 6.65 -11.72
N ILE A 208 30.05 5.59 -11.23
CA ILE A 208 30.51 4.21 -11.40
C ILE A 208 30.68 3.89 -12.89
N GLU A 209 29.69 4.22 -13.72
CA GLU A 209 29.75 3.99 -15.17
C GLU A 209 30.89 4.78 -15.85
N ARG A 210 31.05 6.07 -15.52
CA ARG A 210 32.15 6.92 -16.04
C ARG A 210 33.54 6.39 -15.69
N LEU A 211 33.67 5.69 -14.56
CA LEU A 211 34.91 5.06 -14.12
C LEU A 211 35.11 3.65 -14.71
N GLY A 212 34.26 3.23 -15.66
CA GLY A 212 34.30 1.93 -16.32
C GLY A 212 33.76 0.77 -15.47
N GLY A 213 33.06 1.08 -14.38
CA GLY A 213 32.32 0.11 -13.59
C GLY A 213 30.96 -0.22 -14.23
N VAL A 214 30.48 -1.43 -14.02
CA VAL A 214 29.18 -1.92 -14.51
C VAL A 214 28.42 -2.52 -13.35
N LEU A 215 27.19 -2.05 -13.11
CA LEU A 215 26.29 -2.62 -12.11
C LEU A 215 25.43 -3.72 -12.74
N LYS A 216 25.54 -4.95 -12.22
CA LYS A 216 24.76 -6.10 -12.68
C LYS A 216 23.93 -6.65 -11.53
N TYR A 217 22.64 -6.91 -11.75
CA TYR A 217 21.82 -7.60 -10.75
C TYR A 217 22.50 -8.89 -10.28
N SER A 218 22.58 -9.07 -8.96
CA SER A 218 23.22 -10.21 -8.31
C SER A 218 22.22 -10.97 -7.43
N ASP A 219 21.58 -10.29 -6.47
CA ASP A 219 20.65 -10.94 -5.55
C ASP A 219 19.68 -9.93 -4.91
N VAL A 220 18.77 -10.39 -4.06
CA VAL A 220 18.00 -9.58 -3.11
C VAL A 220 18.73 -9.59 -1.76
N ALA A 221 18.82 -8.44 -1.10
CA ALA A 221 19.63 -8.30 0.11
C ALA A 221 19.08 -9.13 1.28
N ASP A 222 17.76 -9.18 1.43
CA ASP A 222 17.08 -9.97 2.44
C ASP A 222 16.65 -11.34 1.89
N ARG A 223 16.91 -12.39 2.66
CA ARG A 223 16.64 -13.77 2.26
C ARG A 223 15.14 -14.08 2.21
N VAL A 224 14.34 -13.52 3.11
CA VAL A 224 12.88 -13.74 3.12
C VAL A 224 12.27 -13.05 1.93
N PHE A 225 12.63 -11.78 1.69
CA PHE A 225 12.11 -11.04 0.55
C PHE A 225 12.55 -11.66 -0.78
N ARG A 226 13.77 -12.21 -0.86
CA ARG A 226 14.20 -13.02 -2.00
C ARG A 226 13.22 -14.15 -2.28
N CYS A 227 12.95 -14.99 -1.28
CA CYS A 227 12.01 -16.10 -1.43
C CYS A 227 10.61 -15.61 -1.83
N ASN A 228 10.13 -14.51 -1.23
CA ASN A 228 8.84 -13.92 -1.57
C ASN A 228 8.75 -13.47 -3.03
N LEU A 229 9.80 -12.84 -3.57
CA LEU A 229 9.85 -12.46 -4.99
C LEU A 229 9.94 -13.69 -5.90
N LEU A 230 10.67 -14.73 -5.49
CA LEU A 230 10.75 -15.99 -6.25
C LEU A 230 9.41 -16.75 -6.27
N MET A 231 8.54 -16.55 -5.28
CA MET A 231 7.16 -17.07 -5.31
C MET A 231 6.30 -16.42 -6.39
N ILE A 232 6.63 -15.21 -6.85
CA ILE A 232 5.99 -14.58 -8.01
C ILE A 232 6.53 -15.18 -9.32
N ASP A 233 7.86 -15.17 -9.47
CA ASP A 233 8.58 -15.84 -10.54
C ASP A 233 10.08 -15.93 -10.23
N LEU A 234 10.76 -16.99 -10.69
CA LEU A 234 12.19 -17.17 -10.49
C LEU A 234 13.05 -16.03 -11.02
N HIS A 235 12.60 -15.35 -12.08
CA HIS A 235 13.33 -14.24 -12.70
C HIS A 235 12.79 -12.86 -12.32
N PHE A 236 11.72 -12.79 -11.52
CA PHE A 236 11.07 -11.53 -11.14
C PHE A 236 12.01 -10.54 -10.44
N PRO A 237 12.90 -10.94 -9.50
CA PRO A 237 13.83 -10.00 -8.87
C PRO A 237 14.71 -9.23 -9.86
N ARG A 238 15.14 -9.88 -10.94
CA ARG A 238 15.98 -9.26 -11.97
C ARG A 238 15.20 -8.24 -12.79
N MET A 239 13.96 -8.56 -13.16
CA MET A 239 13.04 -7.61 -13.81
C MET A 239 12.85 -6.38 -12.92
N LEU A 240 12.56 -6.58 -11.64
CA LEU A 240 12.31 -5.52 -10.67
C LEU A 240 13.55 -4.63 -10.48
N ALA A 241 14.75 -5.21 -10.46
CA ALA A 241 16.01 -4.45 -10.38
C ALA A 241 16.20 -3.50 -11.56
N GLU A 242 15.89 -3.94 -12.78
CA GLU A 242 15.97 -3.09 -13.97
C GLU A 242 14.91 -1.98 -13.96
N MET A 243 13.70 -2.24 -13.45
CA MET A 243 12.69 -1.20 -13.27
C MET A 243 13.14 -0.11 -12.29
N VAL A 244 13.72 -0.50 -11.14
CA VAL A 244 14.25 0.47 -10.17
C VAL A 244 15.44 1.24 -10.74
N ARG A 245 16.30 0.56 -11.52
CA ARG A 245 17.41 1.21 -12.23
C ARG A 245 16.91 2.26 -13.21
N MET A 246 15.90 1.97 -14.03
CA MET A 246 15.28 2.94 -14.95
C MET A 246 14.66 4.12 -14.19
N MET A 247 14.01 3.89 -13.05
CA MET A 247 13.50 4.99 -12.23
C MET A 247 14.61 5.96 -11.81
N HIS A 248 15.78 5.45 -11.47
CA HIS A 248 16.92 6.28 -11.08
C HIS A 248 17.60 6.98 -12.27
N LEU A 249 17.81 6.27 -13.39
CA LEU A 249 18.58 6.79 -14.52
C LEU A 249 17.73 7.59 -15.51
N ASP A 250 16.51 7.14 -15.78
CA ASP A 250 15.62 7.68 -16.82
C ASP A 250 14.49 8.54 -16.23
N GLY A 251 14.29 8.51 -14.90
CA GLY A 251 13.25 9.27 -14.21
C GLY A 251 11.82 8.72 -14.36
N ILE A 252 11.66 7.54 -14.97
CA ILE A 252 10.35 6.90 -15.18
C ILE A 252 9.91 6.22 -13.87
N SER A 253 8.77 6.60 -13.32
CA SER A 253 8.32 6.06 -12.02
C SER A 253 7.05 5.23 -12.09
N ARG A 254 6.16 5.49 -13.06
CA ARG A 254 4.89 4.77 -13.19
C ARG A 254 5.16 3.31 -13.56
N VAL A 255 4.50 2.40 -12.84
CA VAL A 255 4.75 0.96 -13.01
C VAL A 255 4.37 0.50 -14.42
N SER A 256 3.26 1.01 -14.96
CA SER A 256 2.83 0.71 -16.33
C SER A 256 3.87 1.13 -17.36
N GLU A 257 4.36 2.37 -17.29
CA GLU A 257 5.37 2.91 -18.19
C GLU A 257 6.71 2.16 -18.08
N LEU A 258 7.16 1.87 -16.86
CA LEU A 258 8.35 1.04 -16.62
C LEU A 258 8.20 -0.36 -17.22
N THR A 259 7.02 -0.95 -17.12
CA THR A 259 6.76 -2.28 -17.65
C THR A 259 6.81 -2.29 -19.18
N GLU A 260 6.32 -1.26 -19.86
CA GLU A 260 6.48 -1.12 -21.32
C GLU A 260 7.96 -1.04 -21.72
N ARG A 261 8.77 -0.26 -20.99
CA ARG A 261 10.23 -0.19 -21.23
C ARG A 261 10.92 -1.53 -21.01
N ILE A 262 10.49 -2.30 -20.01
CA ILE A 262 10.99 -3.66 -19.77
C ILE A 262 10.65 -4.61 -20.92
N LYS A 263 9.46 -4.49 -21.53
CA LYS A 263 9.09 -5.29 -22.71
C LYS A 263 10.06 -5.04 -23.86
N GLU A 264 10.45 -3.78 -24.09
CA GLU A 264 11.37 -3.38 -25.16
C GLU A 264 12.80 -3.87 -24.93
N ILE A 265 13.36 -3.65 -23.74
CA ILE A 265 14.77 -4.01 -23.46
C ILE A 265 14.94 -5.50 -23.13
N ASN A 266 13.85 -6.20 -22.80
CA ASN A 266 13.78 -7.63 -22.52
C ASN A 266 14.95 -8.13 -21.65
N PRO A 267 15.05 -7.68 -20.37
CA PRO A 267 16.22 -7.96 -19.54
C PRO A 267 16.38 -9.44 -19.21
N LEU A 268 15.30 -10.22 -19.35
CA LEU A 268 15.28 -11.67 -19.12
C LEU A 268 15.62 -12.49 -20.37
N LYS A 269 15.73 -11.84 -21.55
CA LYS A 269 16.01 -12.48 -22.83
C LYS A 269 15.01 -13.61 -23.16
N ILE A 270 13.73 -13.37 -22.85
CA ILE A 270 12.64 -14.31 -23.16
C ILE A 270 12.14 -14.14 -24.58
N LYS A 271 11.41 -15.14 -25.09
CA LYS A 271 10.88 -15.13 -26.46
C LYS A 271 9.86 -14.01 -26.68
N ASP A 272 9.84 -13.47 -27.89
CA ASP A 272 8.93 -12.39 -28.28
C ASP A 272 7.46 -12.78 -28.10
N GLU A 273 7.07 -14.03 -28.40
CA GLU A 273 5.69 -14.47 -28.21
C GLU A 273 5.27 -14.43 -26.73
N LEU A 274 6.19 -14.72 -25.81
CA LEU A 274 5.93 -14.66 -24.37
C LEU A 274 5.72 -13.21 -23.90
N ILE A 275 6.38 -12.24 -24.55
CA ILE A 275 6.21 -10.82 -24.28
C ILE A 275 4.89 -10.33 -24.87
N ASN A 276 4.68 -10.50 -26.17
CA ASN A 276 3.63 -9.80 -26.92
C ASN A 276 2.28 -10.55 -26.93
N LYS A 277 2.28 -11.89 -26.96
CA LYS A 277 1.04 -12.68 -26.98
C LYS A 277 0.55 -13.02 -25.58
N HIS A 278 1.48 -13.35 -24.67
CA HIS A 278 1.14 -13.74 -23.30
C HIS A 278 1.20 -12.57 -22.29
N GLY A 279 1.85 -11.46 -22.63
CA GLY A 279 1.95 -10.31 -21.72
C GLY A 279 2.79 -10.59 -20.47
N PHE A 280 3.82 -11.45 -20.56
CA PHE A 280 4.53 -12.00 -19.39
C PHE A 280 4.95 -10.95 -18.36
N TYR A 281 5.63 -9.88 -18.78
CA TYR A 281 6.12 -8.84 -17.86
C TYR A 281 4.98 -8.16 -17.11
N GLU A 282 3.93 -7.76 -17.82
CA GLU A 282 2.74 -7.14 -17.23
C GLU A 282 2.02 -8.10 -16.28
N PHE A 283 1.84 -9.35 -16.68
CA PHE A 283 1.24 -10.38 -15.86
C PHE A 283 2.00 -10.58 -14.54
N LYS A 284 3.34 -10.69 -14.59
CA LYS A 284 4.17 -10.84 -13.39
C LYS A 284 4.15 -9.61 -12.49
N MET A 285 4.18 -8.41 -13.08
CA MET A 285 4.07 -7.19 -12.29
C MET A 285 2.71 -7.07 -11.59
N LYS A 286 1.62 -7.39 -12.29
CA LYS A 286 0.26 -7.44 -11.72
C LYS A 286 0.15 -8.46 -10.58
N GLN A 287 0.73 -9.65 -10.74
CA GLN A 287 0.77 -10.65 -9.67
C GLN A 287 1.50 -10.13 -8.42
N PHE A 288 2.63 -9.46 -8.59
CA PHE A 288 3.38 -8.88 -7.47
C PHE A 288 2.61 -7.76 -6.77
N LEU A 289 2.02 -6.83 -7.52
CA LEU A 289 1.23 -5.74 -6.93
C LEU A 289 0.02 -6.27 -6.15
N LEU A 290 -0.68 -7.27 -6.69
CA LEU A 290 -1.78 -7.93 -5.98
C LEU A 290 -1.28 -8.59 -4.70
N ALA A 291 -0.14 -9.29 -4.72
CA ALA A 291 0.41 -9.90 -3.53
C ALA A 291 0.73 -8.86 -2.45
N LEU A 292 1.29 -7.70 -2.82
CA LEU A 292 1.53 -6.59 -1.90
C LEU A 292 0.23 -6.03 -1.33
N ALA A 293 -0.76 -5.75 -2.19
CA ALA A 293 -2.06 -5.22 -1.79
C ALA A 293 -2.83 -6.17 -0.85
N LEU A 294 -2.66 -7.47 -1.03
CA LEU A 294 -3.25 -8.54 -0.20
C LEU A 294 -2.33 -8.99 0.95
N GLY A 295 -1.33 -8.17 1.32
CA GLY A 295 -0.61 -8.29 2.58
C GLY A 295 0.79 -8.94 2.53
N MET A 296 1.37 -9.20 1.35
CA MET A 296 2.79 -9.58 1.26
C MET A 296 3.67 -8.50 1.89
N ARG A 297 4.61 -8.91 2.75
CA ARG A 297 5.60 -8.03 3.39
C ARG A 297 7.00 -8.54 3.11
N PRO A 298 8.02 -7.68 2.92
CA PRO A 298 9.39 -8.14 2.68
C PRO A 298 9.94 -9.08 3.75
N ALA A 299 9.72 -8.74 5.02
CA ALA A 299 10.27 -9.45 6.17
C ALA A 299 9.38 -10.61 6.68
N LYS A 300 8.24 -10.90 6.05
CA LYS A 300 7.33 -11.99 6.46
C LYS A 300 7.23 -12.99 5.32
N ILE A 301 7.35 -14.29 5.64
CA ILE A 301 7.26 -15.35 4.63
C ILE A 301 5.93 -15.24 3.90
N TYR A 302 6.00 -15.20 2.57
CA TYR A 302 4.86 -15.30 1.68
C TYR A 302 4.88 -16.66 0.98
N ASN A 303 3.81 -17.42 1.13
CA ASN A 303 3.66 -18.78 0.58
C ASN A 303 2.56 -18.85 -0.50
N GLY A 304 2.06 -17.71 -0.98
CA GLY A 304 0.96 -17.66 -1.95
C GLY A 304 -0.44 -17.69 -1.35
N ALA A 305 -0.58 -17.82 -0.03
CA ALA A 305 -1.88 -17.72 0.63
C ALA A 305 -2.30 -16.26 0.86
N ASP A 306 -3.61 -16.03 0.84
CA ASP A 306 -4.20 -14.73 1.19
C ASP A 306 -3.92 -14.39 2.66
N SER A 307 -3.77 -13.08 2.95
CA SER A 307 -3.79 -12.57 4.32
C SER A 307 -5.22 -12.20 4.75
N ALA A 308 -5.38 -11.66 5.96
CA ALA A 308 -6.67 -11.10 6.39
C ALA A 308 -7.12 -9.91 5.52
N VAL A 309 -6.19 -9.26 4.81
CA VAL A 309 -6.51 -8.19 3.85
C VAL A 309 -6.96 -8.83 2.54
N GLU A 310 -8.23 -8.65 2.20
CA GLU A 310 -8.87 -9.18 1.00
C GLU A 310 -9.18 -8.09 -0.05
N GLY A 311 -8.96 -6.82 0.29
CA GLY A 311 -9.18 -5.72 -0.62
C GLY A 311 -8.67 -4.37 -0.13
N ILE A 312 -8.86 -3.36 -0.98
CA ILE A 312 -8.60 -1.95 -0.68
C ILE A 312 -9.89 -1.14 -0.85
N LEU A 313 -10.14 -0.25 0.10
CA LEU A 313 -11.12 0.83 -0.04
C LEU A 313 -10.37 2.11 -0.40
N LEU A 314 -10.63 2.64 -1.58
CA LEU A 314 -9.97 3.84 -2.08
C LEU A 314 -10.92 5.02 -2.07
N VAL A 315 -10.57 6.09 -1.34
CA VAL A 315 -11.20 7.40 -1.49
C VAL A 315 -10.53 8.14 -2.65
N ASN A 316 -11.29 8.46 -3.69
CA ASN A 316 -10.77 9.22 -4.83
C ASN A 316 -10.66 10.74 -4.52
N ALA A 317 -10.29 11.54 -5.51
CA ALA A 317 -10.08 12.98 -5.32
C ALA A 317 -11.41 13.73 -5.08
N GLU A 318 -12.51 13.15 -5.54
CA GLU A 318 -13.86 13.67 -5.40
C GLU A 318 -14.46 13.37 -4.01
N GLY A 319 -13.90 12.37 -3.32
CA GLY A 319 -14.39 11.86 -2.03
C GLY A 319 -15.19 10.57 -2.15
N GLU A 320 -15.35 10.01 -3.34
CA GLU A 320 -16.09 8.75 -3.49
C GLU A 320 -15.27 7.57 -2.95
N VAL A 321 -15.94 6.67 -2.23
CA VAL A 321 -15.34 5.43 -1.72
C VAL A 321 -15.53 4.31 -2.75
N LEU A 322 -14.41 3.78 -3.26
CA LEU A 322 -14.37 2.70 -4.24
C LEU A 322 -13.80 1.43 -3.62
N CYS A 323 -14.48 0.30 -3.82
CA CYS A 323 -14.02 -1.00 -3.35
C CYS A 323 -13.26 -1.75 -4.45
N TYR A 324 -12.07 -2.24 -4.13
CA TYR A 324 -11.31 -3.19 -4.92
C TYR A 324 -11.10 -4.46 -4.12
N HIS A 325 -11.80 -5.53 -4.51
CA HIS A 325 -11.83 -6.79 -3.77
C HIS A 325 -11.13 -7.92 -4.53
N LYS A 326 -10.52 -8.88 -3.82
CA LYS A 326 -9.79 -10.01 -4.43
C LYS A 326 -10.63 -10.88 -5.36
N SER A 327 -11.96 -10.95 -5.16
CA SER A 327 -12.86 -11.68 -6.07
C SER A 327 -12.93 -11.03 -7.46
N GLU A 328 -12.73 -9.72 -7.57
CA GLU A 328 -12.63 -8.98 -8.83
C GLU A 328 -11.17 -8.87 -9.29
N ARG A 329 -10.48 -10.01 -9.27
CA ARG A 329 -9.03 -10.11 -9.41
C ARG A 329 -8.46 -9.32 -10.59
N ARG A 330 -9.10 -9.43 -11.76
CA ARG A 330 -8.65 -8.75 -12.99
C ARG A 330 -8.71 -7.23 -12.83
N THR A 331 -9.87 -6.72 -12.43
CA THR A 331 -10.09 -5.28 -12.21
C THR A 331 -9.15 -4.72 -11.16
N PHE A 332 -8.94 -5.46 -10.07
CA PHE A 332 -8.03 -5.05 -9.01
C PHE A 332 -6.57 -5.01 -9.48
N ALA A 333 -6.14 -6.04 -10.23
CA ALA A 333 -4.81 -6.07 -10.83
C ALA A 333 -4.57 -4.90 -11.79
N ASP A 334 -5.56 -4.62 -12.65
CA ASP A 334 -5.50 -3.55 -13.63
C ASP A 334 -5.46 -2.18 -12.95
N PHE A 335 -6.28 -1.99 -11.90
CA PHE A 335 -6.23 -0.79 -11.05
C PHE A 335 -4.83 -0.58 -10.47
N LEU A 336 -4.27 -1.59 -9.78
CA LEU A 336 -2.95 -1.46 -9.16
C LEU A 336 -1.87 -1.16 -10.20
N TYR A 337 -1.90 -1.85 -11.34
CA TYR A 337 -0.92 -1.64 -12.42
C TYR A 337 -0.94 -0.23 -12.99
N LEU A 338 -2.13 0.36 -13.16
CA LEU A 338 -2.30 1.70 -13.71
C LEU A 338 -2.10 2.81 -12.68
N ASN A 339 -2.27 2.53 -11.39
CA ASN A 339 -2.30 3.52 -10.31
C ASN A 339 -1.16 3.37 -9.30
N THR A 340 -0.06 2.70 -9.67
CA THR A 340 1.14 2.58 -8.82
C THR A 340 2.38 3.17 -9.49
N ARG A 341 3.31 3.61 -8.64
CA ARG A 341 4.62 4.11 -9.06
C ARG A 341 5.71 3.66 -8.10
N LEU A 342 6.92 3.49 -8.62
CA LEU A 342 8.12 3.39 -7.82
C LEU A 342 8.43 4.74 -7.17
N GLU A 343 8.95 4.70 -5.95
CA GLU A 343 9.36 5.88 -5.20
C GLU A 343 10.81 5.76 -4.73
N LYS A 344 11.45 6.90 -4.46
CA LYS A 344 12.77 6.92 -3.82
C LYS A 344 12.57 6.89 -2.30
N GLY A 345 13.15 5.90 -1.63
CA GLY A 345 13.17 5.83 -0.16
C GLY A 345 14.23 6.76 0.44
N PRO A 346 14.17 7.02 1.76
CA PRO A 346 15.27 7.67 2.48
C PRO A 346 16.55 6.83 2.48
N VAL A 347 17.55 7.28 1.70
CA VAL A 347 18.84 6.61 1.46
C VAL A 347 19.52 6.10 2.74
N ASP A 348 19.67 6.97 3.75
CA ASP A 348 20.35 6.61 4.99
C ASP A 348 19.56 5.68 5.90
N LYS A 349 18.24 5.85 5.96
CA LYS A 349 17.37 5.00 6.78
C LYS A 349 17.36 3.58 6.20
N ASP A 350 17.20 3.49 4.88
CA ASP A 350 17.00 2.25 4.15
C ASP A 350 18.31 1.60 3.66
N LYS A 351 19.45 2.26 3.90
CA LYS A 351 20.81 1.76 3.67
C LYS A 351 21.01 1.22 2.25
N TYR A 352 20.79 2.07 1.27
CA TYR A 352 20.99 1.77 -0.15
C TYR A 352 21.71 2.92 -0.85
N GLY A 353 22.09 2.76 -2.12
CA GLY A 353 22.72 3.83 -2.89
C GLY A 353 24.21 4.05 -2.63
N PHE A 354 24.87 3.10 -1.96
CA PHE A 354 26.31 3.10 -1.70
C PHE A 354 26.97 1.82 -2.20
N LEU A 355 28.26 1.91 -2.53
CA LEU A 355 29.10 0.73 -2.74
C LEU A 355 29.56 0.17 -1.40
N GLU A 356 29.22 -1.09 -1.15
CA GLU A 356 29.57 -1.83 0.07
C GLU A 356 30.34 -3.10 -0.28
N LYS A 357 31.33 -3.46 0.53
CA LYS A 357 32.16 -4.64 0.28
C LYS A 357 31.60 -5.86 1.02
N GLU A 358 31.29 -6.91 0.29
CA GLU A 358 30.88 -8.22 0.84
C GLU A 358 31.76 -9.30 0.20
N ASN A 359 32.44 -10.13 1.00
CA ASN A 359 33.31 -11.23 0.53
C ASN A 359 34.34 -10.85 -0.56
N GLY A 360 34.90 -9.64 -0.48
CA GLY A 360 35.91 -9.17 -1.44
C GLY A 360 35.34 -8.52 -2.71
N VAL A 361 34.01 -8.52 -2.88
CA VAL A 361 33.30 -7.94 -4.03
C VAL A 361 32.52 -6.71 -3.58
N TYR A 362 32.41 -5.69 -4.44
CA TYR A 362 31.61 -4.50 -4.16
C TYR A 362 30.19 -4.66 -4.71
N TYR A 363 29.21 -4.30 -3.91
CA TYR A 363 27.80 -4.29 -4.27
C TYR A 363 27.22 -2.89 -4.12
N PHE A 364 26.36 -2.51 -5.04
CA PHE A 364 25.52 -1.33 -4.98
C PHE A 364 24.07 -1.76 -4.75
N LYS A 365 23.42 -1.23 -3.71
CA LYS A 365 22.05 -1.58 -3.38
C LYS A 365 21.07 -0.57 -3.96
N LEU A 366 20.01 -1.04 -4.61
CA LEU A 366 18.85 -0.22 -5.01
C LEU A 366 17.64 -0.64 -4.18
N ASN A 367 16.81 0.31 -3.77
CA ASN A 367 15.67 0.06 -2.91
C ASN A 367 14.35 -0.02 -3.71
N VAL A 368 13.51 -1.00 -3.39
CA VAL A 368 12.17 -1.09 -3.98
C VAL A 368 11.15 -0.48 -3.02
N LYS A 369 10.65 0.71 -3.37
CA LYS A 369 9.49 1.35 -2.74
C LYS A 369 8.38 1.54 -3.77
N ILE A 370 7.15 1.20 -3.40
CA ILE A 370 5.99 1.28 -4.31
C ILE A 370 4.84 1.98 -3.61
N GLY A 371 4.38 3.08 -4.18
CA GLY A 371 3.23 3.85 -3.70
C GLY A 371 2.09 3.89 -4.73
N LEU A 372 0.89 4.22 -4.26
CA LEU A 372 -0.23 4.57 -5.14
C LEU A 372 -0.04 6.00 -5.70
N THR A 373 -0.58 6.24 -6.90
CA THR A 373 -0.62 7.58 -7.48
C THR A 373 -1.66 8.44 -6.75
N LYS A 374 -1.27 9.68 -6.41
CA LYS A 374 -2.16 10.64 -5.74
C LYS A 374 -3.19 11.26 -6.70
N LYS A 375 -2.93 11.26 -8.01
CA LYS A 375 -3.81 11.76 -9.07
C LYS A 375 -3.80 10.79 -10.24
#